data_AF-A0A9E3CUL0-F1
#
_entry.id   AF-A0A9E3CUL0-F1
#
_cell.length_a   1.000
_cell.length_b   1.000
_cell.length_c   1.000
_cell.angle_alpha   90.00
_cell.angle_beta   90.00
_cell.angle_gamma   90.00
#
_symmetry.space_group_name_H-M   'P 1'
#
loop_
_entity.id
_entity.type
_entity.pdbx_description
1 polymer ?
#
loop_
_entity_poly.entity_id
_entity_poly.type
_entity_poly.pdbx_seq_one_letter_code
_entity_poly.pdbx_strand_id
1 'polypeptide(L)'
;MPDLQAAIDNSTPEVAERGMSNHTWLWIWTGGPTQIHYSTADGHDYAWLVGERRIFVGEWRIAEDMNGRGRSITQICLRYPGVNLPGLTEGWTCKPAGKVFYDMAEREGGDPLRINGRTEAQVVLQKSPANLAEVQALVR
;
A
#
# COMPACT_ATOMS: atom_id res chain seq x y z
N MET A 1 -20.98 3.00 -5.48
CA MET A 1 -20.60 4.12 -6.37
C MET A 1 -20.21 3.52 -7.71
N PRO A 2 -20.78 3.96 -8.84
CA PRO A 2 -20.54 3.37 -10.16
C PRO A 2 -19.05 3.30 -10.55
N ASP A 3 -18.27 4.29 -10.13
CA ASP A 3 -16.85 4.42 -10.50
C ASP A 3 -15.95 3.35 -9.85
N LEU A 4 -16.26 2.92 -8.63
CA LEU A 4 -15.48 1.89 -7.94
C LEU A 4 -15.65 0.51 -8.59
N GLN A 5 -16.87 0.14 -8.96
CA GLN A 5 -17.10 -1.17 -9.59
C GLN A 5 -16.42 -1.22 -10.96
N ALA A 6 -16.47 -0.12 -11.73
CA ALA A 6 -15.76 -0.03 -12.99
C ALA A 6 -14.23 -0.12 -12.81
N ALA A 7 -13.67 0.54 -11.78
CA ALA A 7 -12.24 0.43 -11.47
C ALA A 7 -11.83 -1.01 -11.14
N ILE A 8 -12.67 -1.73 -10.37
CA ILE A 8 -12.45 -3.13 -10.03
C ILE A 8 -12.51 -4.02 -11.28
N ASP A 9 -13.59 -3.92 -12.06
CA ASP A 9 -13.85 -4.80 -13.19
C ASP A 9 -12.86 -4.59 -14.35
N ASN A 10 -12.29 -3.38 -14.49
CA ASN A 10 -11.37 -3.03 -15.57
C ASN A 10 -9.88 -3.12 -15.19
N SER A 11 -9.55 -3.50 -13.96
CA SER A 11 -8.15 -3.67 -13.53
C SER A 11 -7.54 -4.95 -14.11
N THR A 12 -6.40 -4.83 -14.79
CA THR A 12 -5.62 -5.99 -15.28
C THR A 12 -4.40 -6.26 -14.40
N PRO A 13 -3.84 -7.49 -14.42
CA PRO A 13 -2.62 -7.81 -13.69
C PRO A 13 -1.45 -6.88 -14.02
N GLU A 14 -1.24 -6.55 -15.30
CA GLU A 14 -0.13 -5.70 -15.75
C GLU A 14 -0.27 -4.25 -15.26
N VAL A 15 -1.50 -3.74 -15.24
CA VAL A 15 -1.80 -2.40 -14.72
C VAL A 15 -1.61 -2.37 -13.21
N ALA A 16 -2.05 -3.41 -12.50
CA ALA A 16 -1.89 -3.51 -11.06
C ALA A 16 -0.41 -3.64 -10.66
N GLU A 17 0.35 -4.51 -11.34
CA GLU A 17 1.78 -4.69 -11.16
C GLU A 17 2.51 -3.37 -11.37
N ARG A 18 2.27 -2.67 -12.48
CA ARG A 18 2.89 -1.36 -12.76
C ARG A 18 2.48 -0.30 -11.75
N GLY A 19 1.25 -0.36 -11.24
CA GLY A 19 0.73 0.58 -10.27
C GLY A 19 1.37 0.44 -8.89
N MET A 20 1.76 -0.77 -8.51
CA MET A 20 2.42 -1.07 -7.24
C MET A 20 3.95 -1.00 -7.34
N SER A 21 4.52 -1.61 -8.37
CA SER A 21 5.96 -1.77 -8.57
C SER A 21 6.69 -0.42 -8.53
N ASN A 22 7.62 -0.29 -7.58
CA ASN A 22 8.43 0.90 -7.35
C ASN A 22 7.60 2.17 -7.12
N HIS A 23 6.65 2.12 -6.19
CA HIS A 23 5.84 3.27 -5.81
C HIS A 23 5.78 3.45 -4.29
N THR A 24 5.81 4.72 -3.87
CA THR A 24 5.46 5.14 -2.52
C THR A 24 4.01 5.59 -2.51
N TRP A 25 3.21 5.14 -1.55
CA TRP A 25 1.78 5.48 -1.49
C TRP A 25 1.32 5.75 -0.07
N LEU A 26 0.39 6.69 0.04
CA LEU A 26 -0.23 7.13 1.29
C LEU A 26 -1.61 6.52 1.40
N TRP A 27 -1.87 5.86 2.53
CA TRP A 27 -3.16 5.29 2.85
C TRP A 27 -3.71 5.88 4.13
N ILE A 28 -4.79 6.66 3.98
CA ILE A 28 -5.51 7.28 5.09
C ILE A 28 -6.75 6.43 5.37
N TRP A 29 -6.64 5.51 6.32
CA TRP A 29 -7.76 4.67 6.72
C TRP A 29 -8.56 5.31 7.86
N THR A 30 -9.90 5.27 7.77
CA THR A 30 -10.80 5.84 8.78
C THR A 30 -10.95 4.99 10.05
N GLY A 31 -10.35 3.80 10.11
CA GLY A 31 -10.45 2.86 11.25
C GLY A 31 -9.15 2.55 11.97
N GLY A 32 -8.04 3.21 11.63
CA GLY A 32 -6.70 2.91 12.17
C GLY A 32 -5.65 3.93 11.73
N PRO A 33 -4.37 3.70 12.03
CA PRO A 33 -3.33 4.67 11.75
C PRO A 33 -3.17 4.88 10.25
N THR A 34 -2.89 6.11 9.85
CA THR A 34 -2.40 6.43 8.50
C THR A 34 -1.10 5.67 8.24
N GLN A 35 -0.97 5.12 7.04
CA GLN A 35 0.12 4.25 6.65
C GLN A 35 0.76 4.81 5.38
N ILE A 36 2.09 4.82 5.35
CA ILE A 36 2.88 5.13 4.17
C ILE A 36 3.60 3.86 3.78
N HIS A 37 3.46 3.48 2.53
CA HIS A 37 4.05 2.27 2.00
C HIS A 37 5.06 2.61 0.91
N TYR A 38 6.10 1.79 0.81
CA TYR A 38 6.92 1.71 -0.39
C TYR A 38 6.92 0.27 -0.88
N SER A 39 6.36 0.04 -2.07
CA SER A 39 6.31 -1.27 -2.72
C SER A 39 7.42 -1.33 -3.78
N THR A 40 8.36 -2.25 -3.60
CA THR A 40 9.49 -2.45 -4.53
C THR A 40 9.07 -3.22 -5.76
N ALA A 41 9.91 -3.22 -6.79
CA ALA A 41 9.67 -4.00 -8.01
C ALA A 41 9.88 -5.52 -7.84
N ASP A 42 10.57 -5.95 -6.77
CA ASP A 42 10.86 -7.36 -6.50
C ASP A 42 9.87 -8.00 -5.51
N GLY A 43 8.77 -7.31 -5.20
CA GLY A 43 7.68 -7.86 -4.38
C GLY A 43 7.80 -7.60 -2.88
N HIS A 44 8.73 -6.77 -2.41
CA HIS A 44 8.77 -6.31 -1.02
C HIS A 44 7.88 -5.08 -0.81
N ASP A 45 7.29 -4.98 0.39
CA ASP A 45 6.60 -3.76 0.83
C ASP A 45 7.15 -3.29 2.18
N TYR A 46 7.27 -1.98 2.34
CA TYR A 46 7.69 -1.36 3.57
C TYR A 46 6.59 -0.44 4.08
N ALA A 47 5.97 -0.79 5.21
CA ALA A 47 4.90 -0.02 5.82
C ALA A 47 5.41 0.81 7.00
N TRP A 48 5.28 2.12 6.91
CA TRP A 48 5.54 3.09 7.97
C TRP A 48 4.23 3.66 8.49
N LEU A 49 3.94 3.38 9.77
CA LEU A 49 2.73 3.84 10.44
C LEU A 49 2.97 5.17 11.15
N VAL A 50 1.99 6.08 11.04
CA VAL A 50 1.97 7.30 11.86
C VAL A 50 1.96 6.91 13.34
N GLY A 51 2.78 7.60 14.14
CA GLY A 51 3.02 7.29 15.55
C GLY A 51 4.13 6.27 15.80
N GLU A 52 4.57 5.53 14.78
CA GLU A 52 5.56 4.48 14.92
C GLU A 52 6.94 4.91 14.40
N ARG A 53 7.99 4.50 15.13
CA ARG A 53 9.37 4.56 14.64
C ARG A 53 9.67 3.38 13.72
N ARG A 54 9.08 2.23 14.01
CA ARG A 54 9.35 0.98 13.28
C ARG A 54 8.77 1.05 11.87
N ILE A 55 9.53 0.57 10.91
CA ILE A 55 9.07 0.25 9.56
C ILE A 55 8.87 -1.26 9.49
N PHE A 56 7.67 -1.67 9.10
CA PHE A 56 7.32 -3.08 8.93
C PHE A 56 7.69 -3.51 7.53
N VAL A 57 8.44 -4.61 7.44
CA VAL A 57 8.82 -5.22 6.16
C VAL A 57 7.85 -6.35 5.87
N GLY A 58 7.31 -6.32 4.67
CA GLY A 58 6.35 -7.29 4.16
C GLY A 58 6.60 -7.58 2.69
N GLU A 59 5.59 -8.17 2.08
CA GLU A 59 5.60 -8.59 0.69
C GLU A 59 4.28 -8.17 0.05
N TRP A 60 4.34 -7.90 -1.25
CA TRP A 60 3.16 -7.69 -2.08
C TRP A 60 3.21 -8.59 -3.32
N ARG A 61 2.03 -8.92 -3.85
CA ARG A 61 1.90 -9.64 -5.11
C ARG A 61 0.57 -9.34 -5.78
N ILE A 62 0.52 -9.57 -7.09
CA ILE A 62 -0.73 -9.66 -7.83
C ILE A 62 -1.26 -11.10 -7.75
N ALA A 63 -2.56 -11.22 -7.54
CA ALA A 63 -3.28 -12.48 -7.65
C ALA A 63 -4.53 -12.29 -8.51
N GLU A 64 -5.07 -13.38 -8.99
CA GLU A 64 -6.37 -13.42 -9.64
C GLU A 64 -7.31 -14.30 -8.81
N ASP A 65 -8.56 -13.87 -8.69
CA ASP A 65 -9.61 -14.59 -7.99
C ASP A 65 -10.94 -14.46 -8.74
N MET A 66 -11.90 -15.32 -8.45
CA MET A 66 -13.23 -15.24 -9.05
C MET A 66 -14.14 -14.35 -8.18
N ASN A 67 -14.74 -13.33 -8.76
CA ASN A 67 -15.77 -12.58 -8.07
C ASN A 67 -17.08 -13.41 -7.94
N GLY A 68 -18.04 -12.91 -7.17
CA GLY A 68 -19.33 -13.58 -6.96
C GLY A 68 -20.20 -13.77 -8.22
N ARG A 69 -19.74 -13.31 -9.39
CA ARG A 69 -20.38 -13.51 -10.71
C ARG A 69 -19.56 -14.45 -11.61
N GLY A 70 -18.52 -15.10 -11.09
CA GLY A 70 -17.67 -16.03 -11.82
C GLY A 70 -16.72 -15.37 -12.83
N ARG A 71 -16.42 -14.07 -12.69
CA ARG A 71 -15.41 -13.37 -13.50
C ARG A 71 -14.10 -13.27 -12.73
N SER A 72 -12.97 -13.47 -13.41
CA SER A 72 -11.65 -13.18 -12.84
C SER A 72 -11.57 -11.70 -12.46
N ILE A 73 -11.06 -11.42 -11.27
CA ILE A 73 -10.74 -10.10 -10.75
C ILE A 73 -9.27 -10.05 -10.33
N THR A 74 -8.58 -9.02 -10.78
CA THR A 74 -7.21 -8.74 -10.35
C THR A 74 -7.22 -8.24 -8.90
N GLN A 75 -6.42 -8.87 -8.04
CA GLN A 75 -6.25 -8.51 -6.65
C GLN A 75 -4.80 -8.09 -6.36
N ILE A 76 -4.63 -7.13 -5.45
CA ILE A 76 -3.37 -6.82 -4.82
C ILE A 76 -3.40 -7.45 -3.43
N CYS A 77 -2.41 -8.28 -3.15
CA CYS A 77 -2.25 -8.97 -1.88
C CYS A 77 -1.04 -8.42 -1.14
N LEU A 78 -1.20 -8.17 0.16
CA LEU A 78 -0.14 -7.74 1.06
C LEU A 78 0.01 -8.74 2.21
N ARG A 79 1.24 -8.91 2.70
CA ARG A 79 1.57 -9.74 3.85
C ARG A 79 2.72 -9.13 4.64
N TYR A 80 2.64 -9.15 5.97
CA TYR A 80 3.68 -8.65 6.88
C TYR A 80 3.97 -9.71 7.96
N PRO A 81 4.98 -10.57 7.76
CA PRO A 81 5.29 -11.67 8.69
C PRO A 81 5.51 -11.18 10.13
N GLY A 82 4.89 -11.87 11.09
CA GLY A 82 5.01 -11.54 12.51
C GLY A 82 4.32 -10.24 12.95
N VAL A 83 3.45 -9.67 12.12
CA VAL A 83 2.68 -8.45 12.42
C VAL A 83 1.19 -8.77 12.46
N ASN A 84 0.50 -8.28 13.48
CA ASN A 84 -0.96 -8.30 13.55
C ASN A 84 -1.45 -6.93 14.02
N LEU A 85 -1.48 -5.98 13.10
CA LEU A 85 -1.97 -4.62 13.30
C LEU A 85 -3.10 -4.34 12.30
N PRO A 86 -4.01 -3.40 12.59
CA PRO A 86 -5.04 -3.03 11.62
C PRO A 86 -4.41 -2.58 10.28
N GLY A 87 -4.71 -3.33 9.21
CA GLY A 87 -4.15 -3.11 7.87
C GLY A 87 -2.86 -3.86 7.55
N LEU A 88 -2.15 -4.42 8.54
CA LEU A 88 -0.94 -5.22 8.37
C LEU A 88 -1.11 -6.59 9.04
N THR A 89 -1.14 -7.66 8.25
CA THR A 89 -1.41 -9.01 8.75
C THR A 89 -0.32 -10.00 8.36
N GLU A 90 -0.12 -11.02 9.19
CA GLU A 90 0.84 -12.11 8.95
C GLU A 90 0.45 -12.98 7.75
N GLY A 91 -0.84 -13.12 7.46
CA GLY A 91 -1.34 -13.82 6.29
C GLY A 91 -1.44 -12.91 5.06
N TRP A 92 -1.60 -13.52 3.88
CA TRP A 92 -1.96 -12.76 2.69
C TRP A 92 -3.35 -12.17 2.83
N THR A 93 -3.45 -10.85 2.77
CA THR A 93 -4.73 -10.13 2.66
C THR A 93 -4.83 -9.52 1.29
N CYS A 94 -5.83 -9.95 0.52
CA CYS A 94 -6.04 -9.53 -0.85
C CYS A 94 -7.24 -8.61 -0.98
N LYS A 95 -7.12 -7.58 -1.81
CA LYS A 95 -8.21 -6.68 -2.18
C LYS A 95 -8.22 -6.46 -3.69
N PRO A 96 -9.38 -6.25 -4.32
CA PRO A 96 -9.43 -5.91 -5.74
C PRO A 96 -8.53 -4.72 -6.06
N ALA A 97 -7.73 -4.81 -7.12
CA ALA A 97 -6.70 -3.82 -7.44
C ALA A 97 -7.29 -2.41 -7.62
N GLY A 98 -8.40 -2.30 -8.37
CA GLY A 98 -9.11 -1.04 -8.55
C GLY A 98 -9.60 -0.42 -7.23
N LYS A 99 -9.94 -1.25 -6.23
CA LYS A 99 -10.29 -0.76 -4.90
C LYS A 99 -9.06 -0.25 -4.14
N VAL A 100 -7.94 -0.97 -4.20
CA VAL A 100 -6.70 -0.52 -3.56
C VAL A 100 -6.29 0.85 -4.09
N PHE A 101 -6.25 1.03 -5.42
CA PHE A 101 -5.91 2.33 -6.00
C PHE A 101 -6.93 3.41 -5.70
N TYR A 102 -8.22 3.08 -5.63
CA TYR A 102 -9.26 4.02 -5.23
C TYR A 102 -9.11 4.49 -3.77
N ASP A 103 -8.69 3.58 -2.88
CA ASP A 103 -8.51 3.87 -1.45
C ASP A 103 -7.17 4.57 -1.14
N MET A 104 -6.21 4.58 -2.08
CA MET A 104 -4.94 5.31 -1.94
C MET A 104 -5.22 6.82 -1.97
N ALA A 105 -4.81 7.53 -0.93
CA ALA A 105 -4.92 8.98 -0.88
C ALA A 105 -3.94 9.65 -1.85
N GLU A 106 -2.75 9.07 -1.97
CA GLU A 106 -1.70 9.55 -2.88
C GLU A 106 -0.78 8.41 -3.26
N ARG A 107 -0.13 8.54 -4.43
CA ARG A 107 0.86 7.60 -4.92
C ARG A 107 1.88 8.33 -5.80
N GLU A 108 3.15 8.10 -5.52
CA GLU A 108 4.29 8.68 -6.23
C GLU A 108 5.23 7.58 -6.71
N GLY A 109 5.87 7.81 -7.86
CA GLY A 109 6.87 6.89 -8.39
C GLY A 109 8.18 6.94 -7.61
N GLY A 110 8.76 5.77 -7.34
CA GLY A 110 10.03 5.61 -6.64
C GLY A 110 9.92 5.60 -5.12
N ASP A 111 11.07 5.79 -4.49
CA ASP A 111 11.25 5.87 -3.02
C ASP A 111 11.72 7.26 -2.59
N PRO A 112 10.93 8.33 -2.78
CA PRO A 112 11.31 9.69 -2.40
C PRO A 112 11.53 9.85 -0.90
N LEU A 113 11.01 8.94 -0.08
CA LEU A 113 11.14 8.92 1.38
C LEU A 113 12.29 8.04 1.88
N ARG A 114 13.02 7.38 0.97
CA ARG A 114 14.18 6.53 1.24
C ARG A 114 13.88 5.44 2.27
N ILE A 115 12.70 4.83 2.19
CA ILE A 115 12.20 3.79 3.08
C ILE A 115 12.89 2.44 2.81
N ASN A 116 13.27 2.16 1.56
CA ASN A 116 13.81 0.87 1.14
C ASN A 116 15.00 0.44 2.02
N GLY A 117 14.97 -0.80 2.49
CA GLY A 117 16.00 -1.40 3.33
C GLY A 117 16.06 -0.87 4.76
N ARG A 118 15.13 0.00 5.18
CA ARG A 118 15.07 0.49 6.57
C ARG A 118 14.11 -0.33 7.42
N THR A 119 14.48 -0.52 8.67
CA THR A 119 13.61 -1.04 9.73
C THR A 119 13.10 0.05 10.67
N GLU A 120 13.63 1.27 10.55
CA GLU A 120 13.25 2.43 11.35
C GLU A 120 13.13 3.69 10.49
N ALA A 121 12.09 4.47 10.77
CA ALA A 121 11.84 5.76 10.15
C ALA A 121 12.79 6.83 10.70
N GLN A 122 13.21 7.74 9.81
CA GLN A 122 14.11 8.85 10.19
C GLN A 122 13.46 9.78 11.20
N VAL A 123 12.14 9.96 11.11
CA VAL A 123 11.33 10.75 12.04
C VAL A 123 10.12 9.93 12.48
N VAL A 124 9.47 10.32 13.58
CA VAL A 124 8.15 9.77 13.95
C VAL A 124 7.10 10.80 13.59
N LEU A 125 6.17 10.43 12.71
CA LEU A 125 5.05 11.29 12.36
C LEU A 125 4.07 11.32 13.53
N GLN A 126 3.92 12.49 14.15
CA GLN A 126 3.03 12.66 15.31
C GLN A 126 1.56 12.80 14.92
N LYS A 127 1.30 13.13 13.65
CA LYS A 127 -0.04 13.32 13.07
C LYS A 127 -0.06 12.77 11.65
N SER A 128 -1.25 12.47 11.15
CA SER A 128 -1.44 12.09 9.75
C SER A 128 -0.98 13.22 8.83
N PRO A 129 -0.08 12.95 7.87
CA PRO A 129 0.33 13.94 6.88
C PRO A 129 -0.81 14.21 5.90
N ALA A 130 -0.82 15.41 5.31
CA ALA A 130 -1.77 15.76 4.27
C ALA A 130 -1.43 15.09 2.92
N ASN A 131 -0.13 14.87 2.66
CA ASN A 131 0.41 14.29 1.44
C ASN A 131 1.85 13.77 1.66
N LEU A 132 2.38 13.04 0.68
CA LEU A 132 3.73 12.50 0.65
C LEU A 132 4.80 13.61 0.60
N ALA A 133 4.51 14.73 -0.06
CA ALA A 133 5.43 15.87 -0.12
C ALA A 133 5.72 16.48 1.28
N GLU A 134 4.72 16.54 2.17
CA GLU A 134 4.89 16.96 3.57
C GLU A 134 5.87 16.03 4.30
N VAL A 135 5.72 14.71 4.10
CA VAL A 135 6.62 13.72 4.70
C VAL A 135 8.02 13.85 4.13
N GLN A 136 8.15 14.03 2.82
CA GLN A 136 9.44 14.19 2.15
C GLN A 136 10.20 15.38 2.72
N ALA A 137 9.54 16.49 3.02
CA ALA A 137 10.17 17.66 3.63
C ALA A 137 10.76 17.39 5.03
N LEU A 138 10.24 16.40 5.76
CA LEU A 138 10.71 16.03 7.10
C LEU A 138 11.90 15.08 7.10
N VAL A 139 12.12 14.35 6.00
CA VAL A 139 13.15 13.29 5.89
C VAL A 139 14.32 13.65 4.97
N ARG A 140 14.28 14.84 4.36
CA ARG A 140 15.37 15.42 3.55
C ARG A 140 16.62 15.68 4.37
#